data_AF-W4P3T5-F1
#
_entry.id   AF-W4P3T5-F1
#
_cell.length_a   1.000
_cell.length_b   1.000
_cell.length_c   1.000
_cell.angle_alpha   90.00
_cell.angle_beta   90.00
_cell.angle_gamma   90.00
#
_symmetry.space_group_name_H-M   'P 1'
#
loop_
_entity.id
_entity.type
_entity.pdbx_description
1 polymer ?
#
loop_
_entity_poly.entity_id
_entity_poly.type
_entity_poly.pdbx_seq_one_letter_code
_entity_poly.pdbx_strand_id
1 'polypeptide(L)'
;MIENLKAEKERLEDELRPLRELQANSDSISAGIARKIQHLEQQKALVETKLADKEKKLDETNQLLDTLRKDKAEIEQQASELEEKANRSELSWAHNMSYHLNGVILDTMAQEFTSRFPKLPDDVKLDFDGTLLMQLAEEGNHVVKVALNLVCGFIDDATTIAQTHGGGGGGPSSGWGQRPDEDDREWARRCLAMARKMCKPSVSRKKKM
;
A
#
# COMPACT_ATOMS: atom_id res chain seq x y z
N MET A 1 -8.22 46.39 -17.11
CA MET A 1 -7.61 47.52 -16.34
C MET A 1 -6.23 47.89 -16.86
N ILE A 2 -5.28 46.95 -16.98
CA ILE A 2 -3.97 47.17 -17.64
C ILE A 2 -4.13 47.65 -19.09
N GLU A 3 -4.97 46.98 -19.87
CA GLU A 3 -5.25 47.38 -21.26
C GLU A 3 -5.85 48.79 -21.39
N ASN A 4 -6.64 49.22 -20.39
CA ASN A 4 -7.17 50.59 -20.36
C ASN A 4 -6.05 51.62 -20.06
N LEU A 5 -5.14 51.30 -19.14
CA LEU A 5 -3.98 52.16 -18.84
C LEU A 5 -2.99 52.24 -20.02
N LYS A 6 -2.81 51.15 -20.77
CA LYS A 6 -2.01 51.15 -22.01
C LYS A 6 -2.63 52.05 -23.07
N ALA A 7 -3.93 51.92 -23.32
CA ALA A 7 -4.65 52.78 -24.27
C ALA A 7 -4.62 54.26 -23.85
N GLU A 8 -4.75 54.56 -22.55
CA GLU A 8 -4.65 55.92 -22.03
C GLU A 8 -3.26 56.51 -22.20
N LYS A 9 -2.20 55.73 -21.94
CA LYS A 9 -0.81 56.14 -22.19
C LYS A 9 -0.58 56.47 -23.66
N GLU A 10 -1.07 55.62 -24.56
CA GLU A 10 -0.96 55.81 -26.01
C GLU A 10 -1.67 57.09 -26.45
N ARG A 11 -2.90 57.32 -25.97
CA ARG A 11 -3.65 58.56 -26.23
C ARG A 11 -2.92 59.81 -25.75
N LEU A 12 -2.35 59.78 -24.54
CA LEU A 12 -1.58 60.90 -24.00
C LEU A 12 -0.30 61.16 -24.79
N GLU A 13 0.38 60.12 -25.29
CA GLU A 13 1.56 60.25 -26.13
C GLU A 13 1.23 60.84 -27.50
N ASP A 14 0.12 60.42 -28.10
CA ASP A 14 -0.36 60.96 -29.37
C ASP A 14 -0.76 62.44 -29.25
N GLU A 15 -1.33 62.87 -28.11
CA GLU A 15 -1.62 64.29 -27.85
C GLU A 15 -0.36 65.12 -27.57
N LEU A 16 0.67 64.53 -26.94
CA LEU A 16 1.95 65.20 -26.66
C LEU A 16 2.82 65.41 -27.91
N ARG A 17 2.79 64.46 -28.86
CA ARG A 17 3.65 64.43 -30.05
C ARG A 17 3.63 65.76 -30.85
N PRO A 18 2.47 66.29 -31.30
CA PRO A 18 2.44 67.55 -32.06
C PRO A 18 2.83 68.76 -31.20
N LEU A 19 2.56 68.74 -29.88
CA LEU A 19 2.92 69.84 -28.98
C LEU A 19 4.43 69.95 -28.77
N ARG A 20 5.13 68.81 -28.72
CA ARG A 20 6.61 68.75 -28.66
C ARG A 20 7.26 69.21 -29.97
N GLU A 21 6.69 68.84 -31.10
CA GLU A 21 7.15 69.32 -32.42
C GLU A 21 7.01 70.84 -32.56
N LEU A 22 5.90 71.40 -32.09
CA LEU A 22 5.70 72.86 -32.01
C LEU A 22 6.70 73.54 -31.06
N GLN A 23 7.04 72.89 -29.94
CA GLN A 23 8.05 73.39 -29.00
C GLN A 23 9.47 73.35 -29.58
N ALA A 24 9.80 72.35 -30.38
CA ALA A 24 11.13 72.22 -30.98
C ALA A 24 11.38 73.22 -32.12
N ASN A 25 10.32 73.69 -32.79
CA ASN A 25 10.40 74.51 -34.01
C ASN A 25 10.09 76.01 -33.79
N SER A 26 9.91 76.48 -32.55
CA SER A 26 9.55 77.87 -32.24
C SER A 26 10.54 78.55 -31.28
N ASP A 27 11.05 79.73 -31.65
CA ASP A 27 11.94 80.57 -30.81
C ASP A 27 11.23 81.14 -29.56
N SER A 28 9.90 81.13 -29.56
CA SER A 28 9.05 81.63 -28.46
C SER A 28 7.77 80.80 -28.40
N ILE A 29 7.61 80.02 -27.32
CA ILE A 29 6.42 79.21 -27.09
C ILE A 29 5.49 79.96 -26.14
N SER A 30 4.19 79.96 -26.43
CA SER A 30 3.22 80.56 -25.51
C SER A 30 3.22 79.82 -24.16
N ALA A 31 3.16 80.58 -23.06
CA ALA A 31 3.11 80.00 -21.72
C ALA A 31 1.93 79.02 -21.52
N GLY A 32 0.87 79.13 -22.33
CA GLY A 32 -0.26 78.20 -22.33
C GLY A 32 0.11 76.81 -22.89
N ILE A 33 0.85 76.76 -24.00
CA ILE A 33 1.31 75.49 -24.60
C ILE A 33 2.31 74.79 -23.67
N ALA A 34 3.24 75.54 -23.08
CA ALA A 34 4.20 75.01 -22.11
C ALA A 34 3.50 74.37 -20.89
N ARG A 35 2.47 75.02 -20.32
CA ARG A 35 1.67 74.45 -19.23
C ARG A 35 0.89 73.20 -19.65
N LYS A 36 0.35 73.16 -20.88
CA LYS A 36 -0.38 71.99 -21.39
C LYS A 36 0.54 70.78 -21.56
N ILE A 37 1.75 70.99 -22.10
CA ILE A 37 2.79 69.95 -22.21
C ILE A 37 3.13 69.42 -20.82
N GLN A 38 3.45 70.30 -19.87
CA GLN A 38 3.78 69.91 -18.50
C GLN A 38 2.65 69.08 -17.83
N HIS A 39 1.39 69.49 -18.02
CA HIS A 39 0.25 68.78 -17.46
C HIS A 39 0.07 67.37 -18.07
N LEU A 40 0.14 67.26 -19.39
CA LEU A 40 0.03 65.97 -20.09
C LEU A 40 1.21 65.04 -19.74
N GLU A 41 2.41 65.58 -19.59
CA GLU A 41 3.58 64.81 -19.14
C GLU A 41 3.42 64.27 -17.72
N GLN A 42 2.87 65.08 -16.80
CA GLN A 42 2.55 64.63 -15.44
C GLN A 42 1.48 63.53 -15.44
N GLN A 43 0.43 63.67 -16.26
CA GLN A 43 -0.61 62.66 -16.39
C GLN A 43 -0.06 61.35 -16.97
N LYS A 44 0.77 61.44 -18.02
CA LYS A 44 1.43 60.27 -18.61
C LYS A 44 2.32 59.56 -17.60
N ALA A 45 3.14 60.28 -16.85
CA ALA A 45 4.02 59.71 -15.83
C ALA A 45 3.22 58.99 -14.72
N LEU A 46 2.06 59.53 -14.33
CA LEU A 46 1.17 58.89 -13.37
C LEU A 46 0.55 57.59 -13.92
N VAL A 47 0.13 57.58 -15.18
CA VAL A 47 -0.41 56.39 -15.86
C VAL A 47 0.67 55.32 -16.00
N GLU A 48 1.89 55.69 -16.39
CA GLU A 48 3.05 54.77 -16.49
C GLU A 48 3.39 54.14 -15.14
N THR A 49 3.39 54.92 -14.07
CA THR A 49 3.63 54.41 -12.70
C THR A 49 2.56 53.41 -12.29
N LYS A 50 1.29 53.72 -12.56
CA LYS A 50 0.16 52.80 -12.27
C LYS A 50 0.23 51.54 -13.11
N LEU A 51 0.59 51.64 -14.39
CA LEU A 51 0.73 50.51 -15.29
C LEU A 51 1.82 49.56 -14.79
N ALA A 52 3.00 50.10 -14.45
CA ALA A 52 4.12 49.32 -13.93
C ALA A 52 3.77 48.57 -12.63
N ASP A 53 3.07 49.23 -11.69
CA ASP A 53 2.58 48.57 -10.45
C ASP A 53 1.63 47.40 -10.77
N LYS A 54 0.75 47.55 -11.75
CA LYS A 54 -0.23 46.51 -12.10
C LYS A 54 0.40 45.36 -12.88
N GLU A 55 1.33 45.64 -13.78
CA GLU A 55 2.09 44.62 -14.50
C GLU A 55 2.93 43.80 -13.54
N LYS A 56 3.61 44.45 -12.58
CA LYS A 56 4.35 43.76 -11.52
C LYS A 56 3.47 42.83 -10.69
N LYS A 57 2.31 43.33 -10.21
CA LYS A 57 1.37 42.51 -9.42
C LYS A 57 0.81 41.34 -10.21
N LEU A 58 0.57 41.52 -11.52
CA LEU A 58 0.10 40.45 -12.39
C LEU A 58 1.16 39.36 -12.53
N ASP A 59 2.42 39.75 -12.73
CA ASP A 59 3.55 38.81 -12.80
C ASP A 59 3.70 38.02 -11.48
N GLU A 60 3.72 38.70 -10.34
CA GLU A 60 3.76 38.06 -9.02
C GLU A 60 2.59 37.08 -8.81
N THR A 61 1.38 37.46 -9.25
CA THR A 61 0.18 36.61 -9.15
C THR A 61 0.29 35.38 -10.05
N ASN A 62 0.82 35.53 -11.26
CA ASN A 62 1.00 34.42 -12.19
C ASN A 62 2.06 33.44 -11.68
N GLN A 63 3.18 33.93 -11.13
CA GLN A 63 4.21 33.09 -10.50
C GLN A 63 3.66 32.31 -9.30
N LEU A 64 2.85 32.96 -8.46
CA LEU A 64 2.18 32.30 -7.35
C LEU A 64 1.18 31.24 -7.86
N LEU A 65 0.42 31.55 -8.91
CA LEU A 65 -0.54 30.60 -9.49
C LEU A 65 0.16 29.36 -10.05
N ASP A 66 1.30 29.54 -10.72
CA ASP A 66 2.08 28.41 -11.24
C ASP A 66 2.70 27.57 -10.13
N THR A 67 3.10 28.20 -9.02
CA THR A 67 3.57 27.50 -7.82
C THR A 67 2.43 26.68 -7.20
N LEU A 68 1.27 27.29 -6.96
CA LEU A 68 0.10 26.60 -6.42
C LEU A 68 -0.39 25.46 -7.30
N ARG A 69 -0.26 25.59 -8.63
CA ARG A 69 -0.59 24.50 -9.57
C ARG A 69 0.35 23.31 -9.42
N LYS A 70 1.65 23.56 -9.23
CA LYS A 70 2.64 22.51 -8.97
C LYS A 70 2.38 21.83 -7.63
N ASP A 71 2.19 22.62 -6.58
CA ASP A 71 1.90 22.11 -5.23
C ASP A 71 0.62 21.27 -5.23
N LYS A 72 -0.43 21.73 -5.92
CA LYS A 72 -1.68 20.96 -6.07
C LYS A 72 -1.42 19.61 -6.74
N ALA A 73 -0.67 19.58 -7.85
CA ALA A 73 -0.38 18.34 -8.56
C ALA A 73 0.43 17.36 -7.69
N GLU A 74 1.39 17.88 -6.91
CA GLU A 74 2.17 17.08 -5.98
C GLU A 74 1.30 16.50 -4.84
N ILE A 75 0.41 17.32 -4.26
CA ILE A 75 -0.51 16.86 -3.22
C ILE A 75 -1.47 15.79 -3.77
N GLU A 76 -2.02 15.98 -4.97
CA GLU A 76 -2.91 15.00 -5.61
C GLU A 76 -2.19 13.66 -5.86
N GLN A 77 -0.91 13.71 -6.30
CA GLN A 77 -0.10 12.51 -6.45
C GLN A 77 0.15 11.81 -5.10
N GLN A 78 0.57 12.55 -4.08
CA GLN A 78 0.82 12.00 -2.75
C GLN A 78 -0.43 11.37 -2.14
N ALA A 79 -1.61 11.99 -2.32
CA ALA A 79 -2.88 11.45 -1.86
C ALA A 79 -3.21 10.11 -2.54
N SER A 80 -3.03 10.01 -3.85
CA SER A 80 -3.27 8.77 -4.60
C SER A 80 -2.32 7.65 -4.17
N GLU A 81 -1.04 7.96 -3.93
CA GLU A 81 -0.06 6.98 -3.46
C GLU A 81 -0.36 6.48 -2.04
N LEU A 82 -0.83 7.36 -1.15
CA LEU A 82 -1.24 7.00 0.20
C LEU A 82 -2.47 6.10 0.21
N GLU A 83 -3.48 6.40 -0.61
CA GLU A 83 -4.67 5.56 -0.77
C GLU A 83 -4.32 4.15 -1.25
N GLU A 84 -3.45 4.04 -2.26
CA GLU A 84 -3.01 2.74 -2.77
C GLU A 84 -2.21 1.95 -1.71
N LYS A 85 -1.33 2.61 -0.96
CA LYS A 85 -0.60 1.99 0.16
C LYS A 85 -1.54 1.53 1.27
N ALA A 86 -2.54 2.33 1.63
CA ALA A 86 -3.54 1.97 2.63
C ALA A 86 -4.34 0.75 2.19
N ASN A 87 -4.87 0.74 0.96
CA ASN A 87 -5.63 -0.39 0.42
C ASN A 87 -4.81 -1.69 0.36
N ARG A 88 -3.54 -1.63 -0.07
CA ARG A 88 -2.63 -2.79 -0.04
C ARG A 88 -2.39 -3.27 1.39
N SER A 89 -2.20 -2.34 2.33
CA SER A 89 -1.99 -2.66 3.74
C SER A 89 -3.22 -3.31 4.36
N GLU A 90 -4.43 -2.82 4.06
CA GLU A 90 -5.68 -3.40 4.56
C GLU A 90 -5.90 -4.82 4.04
N LEU A 91 -5.68 -5.06 2.75
CA LEU A 91 -5.78 -6.40 2.17
C LEU A 91 -4.76 -7.36 2.78
N SER A 92 -3.52 -6.91 2.93
CA SER A 92 -2.47 -7.69 3.58
C SER A 92 -2.78 -7.96 5.05
N TRP A 93 -3.35 -6.99 5.76
CA TRP A 93 -3.76 -7.15 7.16
C TRP A 93 -4.91 -8.14 7.28
N ALA A 94 -5.94 -8.04 6.46
CA ALA A 94 -7.09 -8.94 6.49
C ALA A 94 -6.66 -10.39 6.18
N HIS A 95 -5.78 -10.58 5.20
CA HIS A 95 -5.24 -11.90 4.87
C HIS A 95 -4.42 -12.49 6.03
N ASN A 96 -3.53 -11.67 6.61
CA ASN A 96 -2.71 -12.09 7.76
C ASN A 96 -3.59 -12.40 8.99
N MET A 97 -4.56 -11.55 9.29
CA MET A 97 -5.52 -11.75 10.37
C MET A 97 -6.36 -13.01 10.14
N SER A 98 -6.77 -13.30 8.90
CA SER A 98 -7.47 -14.54 8.56
C SER A 98 -6.62 -15.77 8.83
N TYR A 99 -5.32 -15.74 8.49
CA TYR A 99 -4.38 -16.80 8.82
C TYR A 99 -4.28 -17.03 10.34
N HIS A 100 -4.12 -15.95 11.11
CA HIS A 100 -4.09 -16.03 12.58
C HIS A 100 -5.39 -16.56 13.17
N LEU A 101 -6.55 -16.06 12.70
CA LEU A 101 -7.86 -16.48 13.17
C LEU A 101 -8.09 -17.97 12.90
N ASN A 102 -7.75 -18.46 11.71
CA ASN A 102 -7.83 -19.88 11.39
C ASN A 102 -6.92 -20.72 12.30
N GLY A 103 -5.71 -20.23 12.62
CA GLY A 103 -4.81 -20.88 13.58
C GLY A 103 -5.42 -20.99 14.98
N VAL A 104 -5.98 -19.89 15.51
CA VAL A 104 -6.64 -19.86 16.82
C VAL A 104 -7.87 -20.77 16.86
N ILE A 105 -8.69 -20.77 15.81
CA ILE A 105 -9.87 -21.67 15.72
C ILE A 105 -9.43 -23.12 15.77
N LEU A 106 -8.41 -23.50 14.97
CA LEU A 106 -7.92 -24.88 14.95
C LEU A 106 -7.30 -25.31 16.28
N ASP A 107 -6.51 -24.46 16.92
CA ASP A 107 -5.90 -24.75 18.23
C ASP A 107 -6.97 -24.87 19.33
N THR A 108 -7.95 -23.98 19.32
CA THR A 108 -9.09 -24.02 20.26
C THR A 108 -9.88 -25.31 20.07
N MET A 109 -10.26 -25.65 18.83
CA MET A 109 -10.98 -26.89 18.52
C MET A 109 -10.19 -28.14 18.94
N ALA A 110 -8.88 -28.14 18.67
CA ALA A 110 -7.99 -29.23 19.05
C ALA A 110 -7.93 -29.40 20.58
N GLN A 111 -7.69 -28.32 21.32
CA GLN A 111 -7.64 -28.34 22.77
C GLN A 111 -8.97 -28.79 23.38
N GLU A 112 -10.07 -28.26 22.86
CA GLU A 112 -11.43 -28.60 23.26
C GLU A 112 -11.76 -30.07 23.02
N PHE A 113 -11.32 -30.64 21.90
CA PHE A 113 -11.51 -32.05 21.60
C PHE A 113 -10.61 -32.92 22.48
N THR A 114 -9.31 -32.65 22.52
CA THR A 114 -8.32 -33.42 23.28
C THR A 114 -8.61 -33.45 24.79
N SER A 115 -9.18 -32.38 25.36
CA SER A 115 -9.57 -32.35 26.78
C SER A 115 -10.82 -33.16 27.12
N ARG A 116 -11.67 -33.46 26.12
CA ARG A 116 -12.94 -34.19 26.28
C ARG A 116 -12.83 -35.64 25.80
N PHE A 117 -12.04 -35.92 24.77
CA PHE A 117 -11.88 -37.24 24.16
C PHE A 117 -11.56 -38.35 25.18
N PRO A 118 -10.67 -38.18 26.17
CA PRO A 118 -10.39 -39.22 27.16
C PRO A 118 -11.60 -39.60 28.02
N LYS A 119 -12.57 -38.70 28.17
CA LYS A 119 -13.79 -38.87 28.99
C LYS A 119 -14.92 -39.56 28.23
N LEU A 120 -14.78 -39.75 26.92
CA LEU A 120 -15.78 -40.45 26.12
C LEU A 120 -15.77 -41.94 26.46
N PRO A 121 -16.93 -42.62 26.39
CA PRO A 121 -17.01 -44.08 26.40
C PRO A 121 -16.17 -44.70 25.27
N ASP A 122 -15.64 -45.90 25.48
CA ASP A 122 -14.73 -46.53 24.52
C ASP A 122 -15.42 -46.94 23.22
N ASP A 123 -16.69 -47.31 23.26
CA ASP A 123 -17.53 -47.54 22.08
C ASP A 123 -17.68 -46.29 21.22
N VAL A 124 -17.82 -45.12 21.84
CA VAL A 124 -17.88 -43.82 21.12
C VAL A 124 -16.50 -43.42 20.58
N LYS A 125 -15.40 -43.75 21.27
CA LYS A 125 -14.04 -43.48 20.75
C LYS A 125 -13.76 -44.26 19.48
N LEU A 126 -14.32 -45.47 19.33
CA LEU A 126 -14.14 -46.30 18.13
C LEU A 126 -14.70 -45.63 16.86
N ASP A 127 -15.70 -44.75 16.97
CA ASP A 127 -16.21 -43.98 15.83
C ASP A 127 -15.15 -43.04 15.23
N PHE A 128 -14.10 -42.70 15.99
CA PHE A 128 -12.99 -41.87 15.57
C PHE A 128 -11.76 -42.68 15.14
N ASP A 129 -11.82 -44.01 15.11
CA ASP A 129 -10.67 -44.85 14.76
C ASP A 129 -10.10 -44.49 13.39
N GLY A 130 -8.78 -44.37 13.32
CA GLY A 130 -8.05 -43.99 12.12
C GLY A 130 -8.27 -42.54 11.65
N THR A 131 -9.04 -41.71 12.36
CA THR A 131 -9.21 -40.29 12.04
C THR A 131 -8.05 -39.43 12.53
N LEU A 132 -7.92 -38.22 11.98
CA LEU A 132 -6.95 -37.25 12.51
C LEU A 132 -7.34 -36.76 13.91
N LEU A 133 -8.64 -36.70 14.22
CA LEU A 133 -9.14 -36.25 15.52
C LEU A 133 -8.70 -37.19 16.65
N MET A 134 -8.84 -38.50 16.46
CA MET A 134 -8.34 -39.48 17.43
C MET A 134 -6.82 -39.40 17.58
N GLN A 135 -6.08 -39.35 16.47
CA GLN A 135 -4.63 -39.16 16.53
C GLN A 135 -4.28 -37.88 17.30
N LEU A 136 -4.89 -36.74 16.99
CA LEU A 136 -4.60 -35.49 17.69
C LEU A 136 -4.93 -35.56 19.19
N ALA A 137 -5.98 -36.29 19.57
CA ALA A 137 -6.37 -36.45 20.97
C ALA A 137 -5.43 -37.37 21.76
N GLU A 138 -4.94 -38.46 21.15
CA GLU A 138 -4.10 -39.46 21.83
C GLU A 138 -2.61 -39.11 21.78
N GLU A 139 -2.19 -38.58 20.65
CA GLU A 139 -0.79 -38.32 20.30
C GLU A 139 -0.44 -36.83 20.46
N GLY A 140 -1.41 -35.92 20.41
CA GLY A 140 -1.15 -34.48 20.51
C GLY A 140 -0.54 -33.90 19.23
N ASN A 141 0.16 -32.77 19.36
CA ASN A 141 0.60 -31.98 18.21
C ASN A 141 1.82 -32.55 17.45
N HIS A 142 2.38 -33.72 17.77
CA HIS A 142 3.57 -34.21 17.04
C HIS A 142 3.26 -34.64 15.61
N VAL A 143 2.05 -35.12 15.30
CA VAL A 143 1.63 -35.39 13.91
C VAL A 143 1.74 -34.11 13.07
N VAL A 144 1.37 -32.96 13.64
CA VAL A 144 1.51 -31.65 13.00
C VAL A 144 2.99 -31.27 12.84
N LYS A 145 3.83 -31.51 13.85
CA LYS A 145 5.29 -31.27 13.76
C LYS A 145 5.96 -32.11 12.68
N VAL A 146 5.59 -33.39 12.55
CA VAL A 146 6.09 -34.26 11.48
C VAL A 146 5.62 -33.73 10.13
N ALA A 147 4.35 -33.34 9.99
CA ALA A 147 3.84 -32.77 8.76
C ALA A 147 4.57 -31.48 8.36
N LEU A 148 4.83 -30.58 9.32
CA LEU A 148 5.56 -29.34 9.09
C LEU A 148 6.99 -29.60 8.59
N ASN A 149 7.71 -30.52 9.23
CA ASN A 149 9.06 -30.89 8.78
C ASN A 149 9.06 -31.49 7.37
N LEU A 150 8.05 -32.30 7.03
CA LEU A 150 7.89 -32.81 5.66
C LEU A 150 7.65 -31.69 4.65
N VAL A 151 6.82 -30.70 4.98
CA VAL A 151 6.58 -29.52 4.12
C VAL A 151 7.87 -28.74 3.89
N CYS A 152 8.70 -28.57 4.92
CA CYS A 152 9.99 -27.90 4.84
C CYS A 152 11.10 -28.75 4.20
N GLY A 153 10.84 -30.02 3.87
CA GLY A 153 11.84 -30.94 3.31
C GLY A 153 12.81 -31.53 4.33
N PHE A 154 12.57 -31.35 5.64
CA PHE A 154 13.37 -31.92 6.72
C PHE A 154 12.93 -33.36 7.03
N ILE A 155 13.22 -34.27 6.11
CA ILE A 155 12.74 -35.66 6.16
C ILE A 155 13.31 -36.43 7.36
N ASP A 156 14.58 -36.21 7.69
CA ASP A 156 15.25 -36.89 8.80
C ASP A 156 14.70 -36.44 10.16
N ASP A 157 14.43 -35.14 10.32
CA ASP A 157 13.80 -34.58 11.52
C ASP A 157 12.36 -35.08 11.65
N ALA A 158 11.59 -35.07 10.57
CA ALA A 158 10.24 -35.64 10.54
C ALA A 158 10.25 -37.12 10.97
N THR A 159 11.21 -37.90 10.49
CA THR A 159 11.37 -39.32 10.81
C THR A 159 11.74 -39.51 12.28
N THR A 160 12.70 -38.74 12.78
CA THR A 160 13.15 -38.79 14.17
C THR A 160 12.02 -38.44 15.14
N ILE A 161 11.25 -37.38 14.86
CA ILE A 161 10.10 -36.99 15.68
C ILE A 161 9.04 -38.09 15.67
N ALA A 162 8.70 -38.65 14.50
CA ALA A 162 7.73 -39.73 14.42
C ALA A 162 8.15 -40.95 15.28
N GLN A 163 9.41 -41.38 15.17
CA GLN A 163 9.93 -42.55 15.89
C GLN A 163 10.02 -42.35 17.40
N THR A 164 10.47 -41.17 17.84
CA THR A 164 10.58 -40.84 19.28
C THR A 164 9.24 -40.81 20.00
N HIS A 165 8.15 -40.54 19.27
CA HIS A 165 6.78 -40.58 19.77
C HIS A 165 6.09 -41.95 19.59
N GLY A 166 6.85 -43.01 19.27
CA GLY A 166 6.33 -44.37 19.14
C GLY A 166 5.76 -44.73 17.76
N GLY A 167 5.90 -43.83 16.79
CA GLY A 167 5.56 -44.07 15.40
C GLY A 167 6.49 -45.08 14.72
N GLY A 168 5.92 -45.86 13.81
CA GLY A 168 6.64 -46.89 13.07
C GLY A 168 6.00 -47.28 11.75
N GLY A 169 5.05 -46.49 11.24
CA GLY A 169 4.30 -46.79 10.01
C GLY A 169 5.07 -46.64 8.69
N GLY A 170 6.40 -46.50 8.76
CA GLY A 170 7.30 -46.33 7.62
C GLY A 170 7.43 -44.86 7.18
N GLY A 171 8.62 -44.50 6.69
CA GLY A 171 8.93 -43.16 6.19
C GLY A 171 8.52 -42.95 4.73
N PRO A 172 8.66 -41.72 4.21
CA PRO A 172 8.45 -41.43 2.81
C PRO A 172 9.47 -42.15 1.91
N SER A 173 9.09 -42.42 0.66
CA SER A 173 9.96 -43.08 -0.33
C SER A 173 11.09 -42.17 -0.79
N SER A 174 12.13 -42.75 -1.42
CA SER A 174 13.15 -41.99 -2.13
C SER A 174 12.51 -41.01 -3.12
N GLY A 175 12.97 -39.75 -3.13
CA GLY A 175 12.43 -38.69 -4.00
C GLY A 175 11.22 -37.94 -3.42
N TRP A 176 11.00 -37.98 -2.11
CA TRP A 176 9.94 -37.19 -1.47
C TRP A 176 10.23 -35.68 -1.56
N GLY A 177 9.26 -34.93 -2.09
CA GLY A 177 9.29 -33.47 -2.23
C GLY A 177 8.01 -32.99 -2.91
N GLN A 178 7.80 -31.67 -2.97
CA GLN A 178 6.68 -31.05 -3.71
C GLN A 178 6.84 -31.31 -5.21
N ARG A 179 5.75 -31.64 -5.88
CA ARG A 179 5.76 -31.89 -7.34
C ARG A 179 5.57 -30.57 -8.11
N PRO A 180 6.06 -30.47 -9.36
CA PRO A 180 5.92 -29.24 -10.16
C PRO A 180 4.47 -28.83 -10.44
N ASP A 181 3.55 -29.79 -10.45
CA ASP A 181 2.12 -29.62 -10.73
C ASP A 181 1.24 -29.52 -9.48
N GLU A 182 1.83 -29.60 -8.29
CA GLU A 182 1.11 -29.67 -7.01
C GLU A 182 1.06 -28.30 -6.33
N ASP A 183 -0.14 -27.80 -6.04
CA ASP A 183 -0.31 -26.56 -5.30
C ASP A 183 0.11 -26.71 -3.81
N ASP A 184 0.35 -25.59 -3.12
CA ASP A 184 0.83 -25.61 -1.74
C ASP A 184 -0.14 -26.32 -0.78
N ARG A 185 -1.43 -26.28 -1.07
CA ARG A 185 -2.46 -26.91 -0.23
C ARG A 185 -2.50 -28.42 -0.46
N GLU A 186 -2.33 -28.87 -1.69
CA GLU A 186 -2.18 -30.27 -2.06
C GLU A 186 -0.90 -30.85 -1.46
N TRP A 187 0.21 -30.12 -1.56
CA TRP A 187 1.49 -30.49 -0.95
C TRP A 187 1.35 -30.64 0.57
N ALA A 188 0.79 -29.63 1.25
CA ALA A 188 0.56 -29.70 2.69
C ALA A 188 -0.34 -30.87 3.10
N ARG A 189 -1.39 -31.17 2.32
CA ARG A 189 -2.26 -32.34 2.56
C ARG A 189 -1.50 -33.66 2.41
N ARG A 190 -0.64 -33.79 1.40
CA ARG A 190 0.16 -35.00 1.19
C ARG A 190 1.20 -35.19 2.31
N CYS A 191 1.83 -34.11 2.77
CA CYS A 191 2.68 -34.11 3.95
C CYS A 191 1.93 -34.55 5.21
N LEU A 192 0.73 -34.00 5.45
CA LEU A 192 -0.10 -34.42 6.59
C LEU A 192 -0.49 -35.89 6.51
N ALA A 193 -0.90 -36.39 5.33
CA ALA A 193 -1.23 -37.79 5.15
C ALA A 193 -0.03 -38.72 5.43
N MET A 194 1.17 -38.33 4.99
CA MET A 194 2.39 -39.07 5.29
C MET A 194 2.76 -39.01 6.77
N ALA A 195 2.68 -37.83 7.40
CA ALA A 195 2.93 -37.66 8.82
C ALA A 195 2.02 -38.57 9.66
N ARG A 196 0.72 -38.59 9.35
CA ARG A 196 -0.26 -39.48 10.00
C ARG A 196 0.12 -40.95 9.87
N LYS A 197 0.69 -41.36 8.73
CA LYS A 197 1.19 -42.73 8.52
C LYS A 197 2.45 -42.98 9.36
N MET A 198 3.42 -42.07 9.33
CA MET A 198 4.68 -42.18 10.07
C MET A 198 4.45 -42.29 11.58
N CYS A 199 3.50 -41.53 12.12
CA CYS A 199 3.17 -41.49 13.54
C CYS A 199 2.35 -42.70 14.03
N LYS A 200 1.71 -43.46 13.13
CA LYS A 200 1.00 -44.68 13.55
C LYS A 200 1.98 -45.69 14.19
N PRO A 201 1.59 -46.34 15.30
CA PRO A 201 2.38 -47.41 15.89
C PRO A 201 2.66 -48.51 14.87
N SER A 202 3.85 -49.10 14.92
CA SER A 202 4.10 -50.32 14.15
C SER A 202 3.18 -51.43 14.66
N VAL A 203 2.65 -52.23 13.74
CA VAL A 203 1.63 -53.28 13.96
C VAL A 203 2.06 -54.35 15.00
N SER A 204 3.30 -54.28 15.51
CA SER A 204 3.85 -55.19 16.53
C SER A 204 3.49 -54.85 17.99
N ARG A 205 2.83 -53.72 18.28
CA ARG A 205 2.21 -53.47 19.60
C ARG A 205 0.68 -53.55 19.56
N LYS A 206 0.14 -54.72 19.18
CA LYS A 206 -1.13 -55.13 19.80
C LYS A 206 -0.84 -55.27 21.29
N LYS A 207 -1.32 -54.30 22.07
CA LYS A 207 -1.41 -54.40 23.54
C LYS A 207 -2.04 -55.77 23.81
N LYS A 208 -1.27 -56.71 24.34
CA LYS A 208 -1.87 -57.91 24.94
C LYS A 208 -2.81 -57.39 26.03
N MET A 209 -4.00 -57.98 26.05
CA MET A 209 -5.09 -57.75 27.00
C MET A 209 -4.58 -57.61 28.42
#